data_AF-A0A3B8SNB2-F1
#
_entry.id   AF-A0A3B8SNB2-F1
#
_cell.length_a   1.000
_cell.length_b   1.000
_cell.length_c   1.000
_cell.angle_alpha   90.00
_cell.angle_beta   90.00
_cell.angle_gamma   90.00
#
_symmetry.space_group_name_H-M   'P 1'
#
loop_
_entity.id
_entity.type
_entity.pdbx_description
1 polymer ?
#
loop_
_entity_poly.entity_id
_entity_poly.type
_entity_poly.pdbx_seq_one_letter_code
_entity_poly.pdbx_strand_id
1 'polypeptide(L)'
;MMKIVNCDQEIIDNIPKIMELLYDIFGEEDIDLFATLDETKKLGFIARVRQNCVFINYKGEYTLFTLDEENKLLSVRENGYNVCFGEKTYLVDDNGVEHLVDIGPYPEIDEEGYDGCVIYKQYNPKSDVMCELRFQHNVRHVGDIIPIYYYHLKEIDTVYIDEKYNSTPGYSTGLLPRRAKYFSKVAYEQGSIGYDLMAINDYGLLAFLLKGSYQLHREERPVRYVKSRYITREGNYGDTWPFAKQYTIDDIEALLKEYGFNKEVPSFMLDIHNQNDSTIKMIAGLVDEMNRVDGLLDKPENSNMRLTLKISE
;
A
#
# COMPACT_ATOMS: atom_id res chain seq x y z
N MET A 1 6.39 35.96 26.69
CA MET A 1 6.04 35.72 28.10
C MET A 1 6.33 34.25 28.38
N MET A 2 7.23 33.94 29.32
CA MET A 2 7.79 32.60 29.55
C MET A 2 6.82 31.73 30.35
N LYS A 3 6.49 30.51 29.90
CA LYS A 3 5.71 29.53 30.69
C LYS A 3 6.57 28.30 30.95
N ILE A 4 6.71 27.98 32.23
CA ILE A 4 7.45 26.83 32.73
C ILE A 4 6.55 25.61 32.56
N VAL A 5 7.00 24.62 31.79
CA VAL A 5 6.38 23.29 31.78
C VAL A 5 7.02 22.50 32.90
N ASN A 6 6.22 22.06 33.87
CA ASN A 6 6.69 21.12 34.87
C ASN A 6 6.91 19.79 34.16
N CYS A 7 8.17 19.36 34.01
CA CYS A 7 8.46 17.98 33.65
C CYS A 7 8.03 17.09 34.82
N ASP A 8 7.18 16.11 34.54
CA ASP A 8 6.89 15.07 35.52
C ASP A 8 8.18 14.33 35.87
N GLN A 9 8.37 13.99 37.15
CA GLN A 9 9.58 13.33 37.66
C GLN A 9 9.90 12.04 36.87
N GLU A 10 8.86 11.34 36.41
CA GLU A 10 8.96 10.14 35.58
C GLU A 10 9.71 10.38 34.26
N ILE A 11 9.61 11.56 33.67
CA ILE A 11 10.32 11.90 32.42
C ILE A 11 11.80 12.12 32.70
N ILE A 12 12.09 12.85 33.78
CA ILE A 12 13.47 13.09 34.24
C ILE A 12 14.16 11.76 34.54
N ASP A 13 13.46 10.84 35.21
CA ASP A 13 13.96 9.52 35.56
C ASP A 13 14.22 8.64 34.33
N ASN A 14 13.55 8.90 33.20
CA ASN A 14 13.73 8.16 31.95
C ASN A 14 14.75 8.79 30.99
N ILE A 15 15.27 10.00 31.26
CA ILE A 15 16.28 10.66 30.40
C ILE A 15 17.48 9.74 30.07
N PRO A 16 18.10 9.03 31.02
CA PRO A 16 19.23 8.15 30.70
C PRO A 16 18.89 7.08 29.66
N LYS A 17 17.70 6.47 29.78
CA LYS A 17 17.22 5.46 28.82
C LYS A 17 16.93 6.06 27.45
N ILE A 18 16.38 7.28 27.42
CA ILE A 18 16.17 8.01 26.15
C ILE A 18 17.51 8.27 25.49
N MET A 19 18.54 8.70 26.24
CA MET A 19 19.87 8.92 25.68
C MET A 19 20.53 7.62 25.18
N GLU A 20 20.38 6.51 25.91
CA GLU A 20 20.82 5.18 25.45
C GLU A 20 20.11 4.78 24.14
N LEU A 21 18.79 4.94 24.07
CA LEU A 21 18.01 4.67 22.86
C LEU A 21 18.46 5.53 21.67
N LEU A 22 18.70 6.82 21.90
CA LEU A 22 19.18 7.73 20.86
C LEU A 22 20.57 7.34 20.36
N TYR A 23 21.45 6.89 21.26
CA TYR A 23 22.75 6.35 20.91
C TYR A 23 22.64 5.05 20.12
N ASP A 24 21.71 4.15 20.47
CA ASP A 24 21.47 2.92 19.72
C ASP A 24 20.94 3.20 18.29
N ILE A 25 20.15 4.27 18.12
CA ILE A 25 19.56 4.65 16.83
C ILE A 25 20.56 5.43 15.95
N PHE A 26 21.27 6.40 16.51
CA PHE A 26 22.08 7.36 15.74
C PHE A 26 23.60 7.27 15.99
N GLY A 27 24.04 6.51 16.99
CA GLY A 27 25.46 6.44 17.37
C GLY A 27 25.99 7.74 17.99
N GLU A 28 27.21 8.12 17.61
CA GLU A 28 27.93 9.30 18.13
C GLU A 28 27.61 10.61 17.36
N GLU A 29 26.51 10.66 16.61
CA GLU A 29 26.15 11.84 15.81
C GLU A 29 25.63 13.01 16.68
N ASP A 30 25.79 14.24 16.18
CA ASP A 30 25.18 15.44 16.77
C ASP A 30 23.65 15.37 16.57
N ILE A 31 22.89 15.33 17.67
CA ILE A 31 21.43 15.19 17.67
C ILE A 31 20.75 16.53 18.01
N ASP A 32 19.80 16.93 17.17
CA ASP A 32 18.85 17.99 17.49
C ASP A 32 17.65 17.39 18.23
N LEU A 33 17.32 17.93 19.41
CA LEU A 33 16.23 17.43 20.25
C LEU A 33 15.14 18.49 20.43
N PHE A 34 13.91 18.13 20.09
CA PHE A 34 12.71 18.94 20.23
C PHE A 34 11.77 18.30 21.24
N ALA A 35 11.25 19.09 22.17
CA ALA A 35 10.18 18.64 23.05
C ALA A 35 8.83 18.89 22.38
N THR A 36 7.92 17.93 22.49
CA THR A 36 6.56 18.03 21.92
C THR A 36 5.54 17.46 22.89
N LEU A 37 4.27 17.76 22.67
CA LEU A 37 3.15 17.19 23.40
C LEU A 37 2.37 16.28 22.45
N ASP A 38 2.07 15.06 22.89
CA ASP A 38 1.12 14.21 22.17
C ASP A 38 -0.31 14.77 22.25
N GLU A 39 -1.25 14.15 21.53
CA GLU A 39 -2.67 14.56 21.52
C GLU A 39 -3.31 14.54 22.92
N THR A 40 -2.75 13.77 23.86
CA THR A 40 -3.18 13.70 25.26
C THR A 40 -2.46 14.68 26.18
N LYS A 41 -1.67 15.60 25.61
CA LYS A 41 -0.83 16.59 26.29
C LYS A 41 0.27 16.01 27.15
N LYS A 42 0.72 14.79 26.84
CA LYS A 42 1.87 14.18 27.50
C LYS A 42 3.14 14.51 26.74
N LEU A 43 4.20 14.80 27.49
CA LEU A 43 5.48 15.22 26.93
C LEU A 43 6.17 14.03 26.23
N GLY A 44 6.54 14.25 24.98
CA GLY A 44 7.39 13.38 24.16
C GLY A 44 8.56 14.18 23.57
N PHE A 45 9.40 13.48 22.80
CA PHE A 45 10.58 14.07 22.18
C PHE A 45 10.67 13.68 20.71
N ILE A 46 11.14 14.60 19.90
CA ILE A 46 11.61 14.32 18.54
C ILE A 46 13.11 14.54 18.55
N ALA A 47 13.87 13.49 18.21
CA ALA A 47 15.29 13.61 17.97
C ALA A 47 15.56 13.51 16.47
N ARG A 48 16.46 14.35 15.97
CA ARG A 48 16.74 14.51 14.55
C ARG A 48 18.25 14.49 14.30
N VAL A 49 18.64 13.73 13.29
CA VAL A 49 19.98 13.75 12.69
C VAL A 49 19.80 13.88 11.17
N ARG A 50 20.10 15.07 10.64
CA ARG A 50 19.86 15.44 9.24
C ARG A 50 18.38 15.23 8.84
N GLN A 51 18.11 14.28 7.95
CA GLN A 51 16.77 13.94 7.47
C GLN A 51 16.11 12.81 8.26
N ASN A 52 16.85 12.12 9.13
CA ASN A 52 16.34 11.02 9.92
C ASN A 52 15.83 11.53 11.27
N CYS A 53 14.62 11.12 11.64
CA CYS A 53 13.96 11.54 12.86
C CYS A 53 13.44 10.32 13.62
N VAL A 54 13.38 10.45 14.94
CA VAL A 54 12.68 9.53 15.83
C VAL A 54 11.77 10.33 16.75
N PHE A 55 10.50 9.95 16.78
CA PHE A 55 9.57 10.38 17.81
C PHE A 55 9.59 9.37 18.95
N ILE A 56 9.71 9.84 20.18
CA ILE A 56 9.71 9.05 21.41
C ILE A 56 8.58 9.55 22.30
N ASN A 57 7.59 8.69 22.59
CA ASN A 57 6.46 9.06 23.42
C ASN A 57 6.78 8.95 24.93
N TYR A 58 5.86 9.40 25.78
CA TYR A 58 6.03 9.39 27.24
C TYR A 58 6.21 7.99 27.85
N LYS A 59 5.86 6.92 27.12
CA LYS A 59 6.06 5.52 27.56
C LYS A 59 7.41 4.96 27.11
N GLY A 60 8.19 5.72 26.34
CA GLY A 60 9.45 5.27 25.73
C GLY A 60 9.27 4.40 24.48
N GLU A 61 8.05 4.31 23.94
CA GLU A 61 7.84 3.73 22.60
C GLU A 61 8.28 4.75 21.55
N TYR A 62 8.80 4.27 20.42
CA TYR A 62 9.34 5.16 19.40
C TYR A 62 8.89 4.81 17.97
N THR A 63 8.81 5.84 17.14
CA THR A 63 8.47 5.76 15.71
C THR A 63 9.55 6.46 14.91
N LEU A 64 10.12 5.77 13.93
CA LEU A 64 11.12 6.34 13.02
C LEU A 64 10.42 6.99 11.84
N PHE A 65 10.91 8.14 11.40
CA PHE A 65 10.41 8.81 10.21
C PHE A 65 11.53 9.63 9.56
N THR A 66 11.35 9.97 8.29
CA THR A 66 12.33 10.77 7.54
C THR A 66 11.66 11.97 6.92
N LEU A 67 12.38 13.08 6.87
CA LEU A 67 11.97 14.32 6.24
C LEU A 67 12.83 14.60 5.00
N ASP A 68 12.29 15.35 4.05
CA ASP A 68 13.08 15.90 2.94
C ASP A 68 13.84 17.17 3.37
N GLU A 69 14.53 17.81 2.41
CA GLU A 69 15.26 19.07 2.64
C GLU A 69 14.33 20.26 2.95
N GLU A 70 13.05 20.16 2.59
CA GLU A 70 12.00 21.16 2.86
C GLU A 70 11.21 20.85 4.15
N ASN A 71 11.70 19.90 4.97
CA ASN A 71 11.04 19.39 6.17
C ASN A 71 9.64 18.80 5.94
N LYS A 72 9.37 18.25 4.75
CA LYS A 72 8.15 17.47 4.48
C LYS A 72 8.37 16.00 4.79
N LEU A 73 7.31 15.35 5.26
CA LEU A 73 7.34 13.93 5.61
C LEU A 73 7.58 13.08 4.36
N LEU A 74 8.72 12.39 4.33
CA LEU A 74 9.14 11.52 3.23
C LEU A 74 8.80 10.06 3.51
N SER A 75 9.01 9.59 4.75
CA SER A 75 8.59 8.24 5.15
C SER A 75 8.35 8.10 6.64
N VAL A 76 7.55 7.11 7.04
CA VAL A 76 7.30 6.71 8.45
C VAL A 76 7.42 5.19 8.55
N ARG A 77 8.12 4.70 9.57
CA ARG A 77 8.18 3.27 9.87
C ARG A 77 7.00 2.88 10.75
N GLU A 78 6.11 2.04 10.22
CA GLU A 78 4.87 1.60 10.87
C GLU A 78 4.65 0.11 10.60
N ASN A 79 4.37 -0.67 11.66
CA ASN A 79 4.07 -2.11 11.59
C ASN A 79 5.07 -2.97 10.79
N GLY A 80 6.36 -2.62 10.82
CA GLY A 80 7.41 -3.35 10.06
C GLY A 80 7.52 -2.93 8.59
N TYR A 81 6.84 -1.84 8.19
CA TYR A 81 6.91 -1.26 6.86
C TYR A 81 7.47 0.15 6.93
N ASN A 82 8.24 0.53 5.93
CA ASN A 82 8.52 1.94 5.64
C ASN A 82 7.41 2.44 4.71
N VAL A 83 6.53 3.28 5.24
CA VAL A 83 5.48 3.97 4.50
C VAL A 83 6.09 5.22 3.89
N CYS A 84 6.17 5.28 2.58
CA CYS A 84 6.82 6.36 1.87
C CYS A 84 5.79 7.21 1.11
N PHE A 85 5.96 8.52 1.20
CA PHE A 85 5.05 9.51 0.64
C PHE A 85 5.65 10.11 -0.65
N GLY A 86 4.80 10.30 -1.66
CA GLY A 86 5.15 10.83 -2.98
C GLY A 86 3.90 11.10 -3.81
N GLU A 87 3.97 11.02 -5.14
CA GLU A 87 2.76 11.06 -5.99
C GLU A 87 1.77 9.94 -5.65
N LYS A 88 2.30 8.81 -5.19
CA LYS A 88 1.54 7.66 -4.68
C LYS A 88 2.19 7.17 -3.40
N THR A 89 1.37 6.73 -2.45
CA THR A 89 1.85 6.09 -1.23
C THR A 89 2.34 4.69 -1.56
N TYR A 90 3.63 4.42 -1.31
CA TYR A 90 4.23 3.11 -1.48
C TYR A 90 4.81 2.64 -0.15
N LEU A 91 4.84 1.33 0.06
CA LEU A 91 5.32 0.73 1.29
C LEU A 91 6.42 -0.28 0.99
N VAL A 92 7.43 -0.34 1.85
CA VAL A 92 8.52 -1.32 1.74
C VAL A 92 8.57 -2.13 3.02
N ASP A 93 8.42 -3.46 2.92
CA ASP A 93 8.52 -4.36 4.08
C ASP A 93 9.98 -4.57 4.52
N ASP A 94 10.17 -5.21 5.68
CA ASP A 94 11.51 -5.53 6.21
C ASP A 94 12.35 -6.46 5.30
N ASN A 95 11.72 -7.16 4.33
CA ASN A 95 12.42 -7.99 3.36
C ASN A 95 12.86 -7.23 2.10
N GLY A 96 12.44 -5.97 1.97
CA GLY A 96 12.64 -5.12 0.80
C GLY A 96 11.60 -5.34 -0.30
N VAL A 97 10.48 -5.99 -0.01
CA VAL A 97 9.35 -6.12 -0.94
C VAL A 97 8.59 -4.81 -0.97
N GLU A 98 8.36 -4.31 -2.17
CA GLU A 98 7.63 -3.07 -2.41
C GLU A 98 6.15 -3.38 -2.60
N HIS A 99 5.30 -2.56 -1.99
CA HIS A 99 3.85 -2.67 -2.02
C HIS A 99 3.24 -1.33 -2.43
N LEU A 100 2.24 -1.37 -3.30
CA LEU A 100 1.52 -0.18 -3.75
C LEU A 100 0.04 -0.51 -3.85
N VAL A 101 -0.81 0.37 -3.32
CA VAL A 101 -2.26 0.34 -3.54
C VAL A 101 -2.62 1.56 -4.37
N ASP A 102 -3.38 1.34 -5.44
CA ASP A 102 -3.80 2.38 -6.37
C ASP A 102 -5.27 2.16 -6.77
N ILE A 103 -5.91 3.18 -7.32
CA ILE A 103 -7.30 3.11 -7.79
C ILE A 103 -7.33 3.53 -9.26
N GLY A 104 -7.83 2.63 -10.12
CA GLY A 104 -7.98 2.88 -11.54
C GLY A 104 -9.46 2.94 -11.92
N PRO A 105 -9.98 4.03 -12.51
CA PRO A 105 -11.34 4.04 -13.04
C PRO A 105 -11.45 3.07 -14.22
N TYR A 106 -12.62 2.44 -14.37
CA TYR A 106 -12.95 1.73 -15.60
C TYR A 106 -13.44 2.70 -16.67
N PRO A 107 -13.22 2.40 -17.96
CA PRO A 107 -13.77 3.21 -19.04
C PRO A 107 -15.30 3.23 -19.05
N GLU A 108 -15.92 2.13 -18.60
CA GLU A 108 -17.35 1.92 -18.57
C GLU A 108 -17.76 1.32 -17.22
N ILE A 109 -18.97 1.64 -16.76
CA ILE A 109 -19.57 1.05 -15.57
C ILE A 109 -20.03 -0.36 -15.93
N ASP A 110 -19.69 -1.34 -15.10
CA ASP A 110 -20.16 -2.71 -15.31
C ASP A 110 -21.63 -2.89 -14.91
N GLU A 111 -22.19 -4.07 -15.21
CA GLU A 111 -23.60 -4.37 -14.96
C GLU A 111 -23.98 -4.36 -13.46
N GLU A 112 -23.01 -4.54 -12.57
CA GLU A 112 -23.19 -4.50 -11.10
C GLU A 112 -22.99 -3.09 -10.53
N GLY A 113 -22.65 -2.12 -11.38
CA GLY A 113 -22.47 -0.72 -11.01
C GLY A 113 -21.04 -0.35 -10.59
N TYR A 114 -20.07 -1.25 -10.75
CA TYR A 114 -18.66 -0.93 -10.51
C TYR A 114 -18.09 -0.08 -11.65
N ASP A 115 -17.48 1.03 -11.27
CA ASP A 115 -16.93 2.04 -12.17
C ASP A 115 -15.40 2.20 -11.99
N GLY A 116 -14.76 1.29 -11.27
CA GLY A 116 -13.31 1.21 -11.19
C GLY A 116 -12.77 -0.05 -10.52
N CYS A 117 -11.48 -0.02 -10.24
CA CYS A 117 -10.76 -1.10 -9.60
C CYS A 117 -9.77 -0.60 -8.56
N VAL A 118 -9.55 -1.42 -7.53
CA VAL A 118 -8.38 -1.32 -6.66
C VAL A 118 -7.28 -2.18 -7.26
N ILE A 119 -6.08 -1.61 -7.38
CA ILE A 119 -4.90 -2.26 -7.92
C ILE A 119 -3.90 -2.40 -6.78
N TYR A 120 -3.59 -3.63 -6.39
CA TYR A 120 -2.57 -3.94 -5.40
C TYR A 120 -1.34 -4.55 -6.08
N LYS A 121 -0.23 -3.83 -6.05
CA LYS A 121 1.04 -4.26 -6.64
C LYS A 121 2.02 -4.66 -5.55
N GLN A 122 2.77 -5.72 -5.83
CA GLN A 122 3.84 -6.25 -5.01
C GLN A 122 5.05 -6.52 -5.90
N TYR A 123 6.21 -6.02 -5.52
CA TYR A 123 7.43 -6.23 -6.29
C TYR A 123 8.55 -6.70 -5.37
N ASN A 124 9.14 -7.84 -5.72
CA ASN A 124 10.28 -8.38 -5.00
C ASN A 124 11.57 -8.09 -5.79
N PRO A 125 12.40 -7.14 -5.35
CA PRO A 125 13.62 -6.77 -6.07
C PRO A 125 14.69 -7.86 -6.06
N LYS A 126 14.69 -8.78 -5.08
CA LYS A 126 15.67 -9.87 -5.01
C LYS A 126 15.44 -10.91 -6.11
N SER A 127 14.19 -11.18 -6.45
CA SER A 127 13.82 -12.14 -7.51
C SER A 127 13.44 -11.48 -8.84
N ASP A 128 13.33 -10.15 -8.89
CA ASP A 128 12.82 -9.37 -10.03
C ASP A 128 11.44 -9.84 -10.51
N VAL A 129 10.55 -10.15 -9.55
CA VAL A 129 9.18 -10.61 -9.83
C VAL A 129 8.19 -9.56 -9.32
N MET A 130 7.27 -9.17 -10.19
CA MET A 130 6.15 -8.29 -9.84
C MET A 130 4.83 -9.06 -9.94
N CYS A 131 3.93 -8.80 -8.99
CA CYS A 131 2.54 -9.23 -9.01
C CYS A 131 1.62 -8.01 -8.89
N GLU A 132 0.57 -7.99 -9.69
CA GLU A 132 -0.52 -7.04 -9.62
C GLU A 132 -1.83 -7.82 -9.47
N LEU A 133 -2.56 -7.53 -8.40
CA LEU A 133 -3.90 -8.02 -8.14
C LEU A 133 -4.88 -6.88 -8.37
N ARG A 134 -5.97 -7.13 -9.08
CA ARG A 134 -7.06 -6.16 -9.23
C ARG A 134 -8.33 -6.66 -8.58
N PHE A 135 -9.10 -5.73 -8.04
CA PHE A 135 -10.38 -5.98 -7.38
C PHE A 135 -11.40 -4.97 -7.90
N GLN A 136 -12.65 -5.40 -8.11
CA GLN A 136 -13.73 -4.49 -8.50
C GLN A 136 -14.00 -3.45 -7.41
N HIS A 137 -14.26 -2.20 -7.80
CA HIS A 137 -14.44 -1.10 -6.87
C HIS A 137 -15.46 -0.07 -7.36
N ASN A 138 -16.20 0.49 -6.41
CA ASN A 138 -17.10 1.61 -6.64
C ASN A 138 -16.36 2.91 -6.30
N VAL A 139 -15.95 3.66 -7.31
CA VAL A 139 -15.25 4.93 -7.21
C VAL A 139 -16.22 5.99 -6.67
N ARG A 140 -16.15 6.21 -5.36
CA ARG A 140 -16.92 7.24 -4.67
C ARG A 140 -15.95 8.17 -3.94
N HIS A 141 -16.10 9.47 -4.16
CA HIS A 141 -15.29 10.45 -3.44
C HIS A 141 -15.91 10.79 -2.09
N VAL A 142 -15.07 10.84 -1.05
CA VAL A 142 -15.39 11.37 0.27
C VAL A 142 -14.38 12.47 0.58
N GLY A 143 -14.72 13.72 0.24
CA GLY A 143 -13.74 14.80 0.19
C GLY A 143 -12.70 14.55 -0.89
N ASP A 144 -11.42 14.61 -0.53
CA ASP A 144 -10.29 14.43 -1.45
C ASP A 144 -9.82 12.98 -1.59
N ILE A 145 -10.47 12.03 -0.90
CA ILE A 145 -10.11 10.61 -0.93
C ILE A 145 -11.16 9.75 -1.64
N ILE A 146 -10.72 8.64 -2.22
CA ILE A 146 -11.57 7.55 -2.70
C ILE A 146 -11.35 6.38 -1.74
N PRO A 147 -12.23 6.17 -0.74
CA PRO A 147 -12.00 5.18 0.29
C PRO A 147 -12.15 3.76 -0.24
N ILE A 148 -11.24 2.89 0.18
CA ILE A 148 -11.27 1.46 -0.14
C ILE A 148 -11.88 0.72 1.05
N TYR A 149 -13.00 0.03 0.81
CA TYR A 149 -13.64 -0.80 1.81
C TYR A 149 -13.28 -2.28 1.62
N TYR A 150 -12.99 -2.99 2.72
CA TYR A 150 -12.62 -4.42 2.68
C TYR A 150 -13.55 -5.30 1.86
N TYR A 151 -14.86 -5.03 1.88
CA TYR A 151 -15.82 -5.87 1.17
C TYR A 151 -15.65 -5.83 -0.36
N HIS A 152 -15.02 -4.78 -0.90
CA HIS A 152 -14.64 -4.68 -2.32
C HIS A 152 -13.40 -5.53 -2.65
N LEU A 153 -12.64 -5.96 -1.65
CA LEU A 153 -11.40 -6.73 -1.82
C LEU A 153 -11.61 -8.23 -1.55
N LYS A 154 -12.86 -8.70 -1.58
CA LYS A 154 -13.22 -10.09 -1.26
C LYS A 154 -12.82 -11.07 -2.34
N GLU A 155 -12.89 -10.65 -3.60
CA GLU A 155 -12.63 -11.52 -4.74
C GLU A 155 -11.69 -10.83 -5.71
N ILE A 156 -10.62 -11.55 -6.06
CA ILE A 156 -9.66 -11.11 -7.06
C ILE A 156 -10.36 -11.10 -8.42
N ASP A 157 -10.30 -9.99 -9.13
CA ASP A 157 -10.84 -9.91 -10.49
C ASP A 157 -9.78 -10.36 -11.51
N THR A 158 -8.55 -9.86 -11.37
CA THR A 158 -7.45 -10.24 -12.25
C THR A 158 -6.12 -10.35 -11.50
N VAL A 159 -5.24 -11.19 -12.01
CA VAL A 159 -3.86 -11.38 -11.52
C VAL A 159 -2.88 -11.27 -12.66
N TYR A 160 -1.89 -10.40 -12.51
CA TYR A 160 -0.76 -10.28 -13.42
C TYR A 160 0.54 -10.56 -12.69
N ILE A 161 1.38 -11.44 -13.22
CA ILE A 161 2.72 -11.75 -12.70
C ILE A 161 3.74 -11.59 -13.83
N ASP A 162 4.80 -10.81 -13.62
CA ASP A 162 5.97 -10.72 -14.51
C ASP A 162 7.25 -11.16 -13.78
N GLU A 163 7.87 -12.25 -14.25
CA GLU A 163 9.05 -12.88 -13.62
C GLU A 163 10.39 -12.20 -13.92
N LYS A 164 10.39 -11.06 -14.64
CA LYS A 164 11.58 -10.26 -14.99
C LYS A 164 11.20 -8.80 -15.21
N TYR A 165 10.57 -8.21 -14.22
CA TYR A 165 9.88 -6.92 -14.36
C TYR A 165 10.83 -5.79 -14.77
N ASN A 166 12.00 -5.69 -14.13
CA ASN A 166 12.98 -4.63 -14.40
C ASN A 166 14.11 -5.05 -15.36
N SER A 167 14.35 -6.35 -15.56
CA SER A 167 15.48 -6.82 -16.35
C SER A 167 15.26 -6.81 -17.88
N THR A 168 14.16 -6.24 -18.41
CA THR A 168 13.98 -6.10 -19.86
C THR A 168 13.21 -4.82 -20.23
N PRO A 169 13.73 -3.98 -21.15
CA PRO A 169 13.06 -2.76 -21.54
C PRO A 169 11.75 -3.04 -22.28
N GLY A 170 10.71 -2.29 -21.89
CA GLY A 170 9.49 -1.93 -22.63
C GLY A 170 8.86 -2.99 -23.54
N TYR A 171 7.64 -3.42 -23.20
CA TYR A 171 6.82 -4.32 -24.00
C TYR A 171 6.73 -3.90 -25.48
N SER A 172 7.02 -4.83 -26.39
CA SER A 172 6.54 -4.71 -27.76
C SER A 172 5.01 -4.76 -27.73
N THR A 173 4.36 -3.67 -28.11
CA THR A 173 2.90 -3.52 -28.11
C THR A 173 2.21 -4.72 -28.75
N GLY A 174 1.26 -5.34 -28.05
CA GLY A 174 0.47 -6.46 -28.61
C GLY A 174 0.56 -7.79 -27.86
N LEU A 175 1.72 -8.13 -27.28
CA LEU A 175 1.98 -9.50 -26.81
C LEU A 175 2.61 -9.51 -25.41
N LEU A 176 1.94 -10.21 -24.49
CA LEU A 176 2.51 -10.54 -23.20
C LEU A 176 3.73 -11.48 -23.39
N PRO A 177 4.87 -11.20 -22.75
CA PRO A 177 6.02 -12.08 -22.86
C PRO A 177 5.68 -13.44 -22.25
N ARG A 178 6.33 -14.52 -22.72
CA ARG A 178 6.03 -15.90 -22.24
C ARG A 178 6.18 -16.08 -20.72
N ARG A 179 7.02 -15.25 -20.10
CA ARG A 179 7.25 -15.17 -18.66
C ARG A 179 6.08 -14.54 -17.89
N ALA A 180 5.29 -13.71 -18.56
CA ALA A 180 4.15 -13.07 -17.94
C ALA A 180 2.98 -14.05 -17.83
N LYS A 181 2.28 -13.99 -16.70
CA LYS A 181 1.08 -14.74 -16.43
C LYS A 181 -0.02 -13.73 -16.14
N TYR A 182 -1.09 -13.76 -16.93
CA TYR A 182 -2.27 -12.95 -16.70
C TYR A 182 -3.46 -13.89 -16.54
N PHE A 183 -4.18 -13.75 -15.44
CA PHE A 183 -5.37 -14.52 -15.11
C PHE A 183 -6.53 -13.56 -14.99
N SER A 184 -7.63 -13.86 -15.68
CA SER A 184 -8.86 -13.06 -15.61
C SER A 184 -9.98 -13.90 -15.06
N LYS A 185 -10.76 -13.35 -14.13
CA LYS A 185 -12.01 -13.91 -13.65
C LYS A 185 -13.01 -13.97 -14.79
N VAL A 186 -13.81 -15.04 -14.82
CA VAL A 186 -14.84 -15.27 -15.83
C VAL A 186 -16.11 -15.67 -15.13
N ALA A 187 -17.12 -14.84 -15.31
CA ALA A 187 -18.51 -15.17 -15.04
C ALA A 187 -19.31 -15.12 -16.35
N TYR A 188 -20.50 -15.72 -16.35
CA TYR A 188 -21.41 -15.68 -17.51
C TYR A 188 -21.61 -14.25 -18.04
N GLU A 189 -21.77 -13.29 -17.13
CA GLU A 189 -22.02 -11.88 -17.41
C GLU A 189 -20.77 -11.17 -18.00
N GLN A 190 -19.57 -11.61 -17.64
CA GLN A 190 -18.30 -11.03 -18.11
C GLN A 190 -17.78 -11.65 -19.42
N GLY A 191 -18.24 -12.85 -19.79
CA GLY A 191 -17.73 -13.54 -20.98
C GLY A 191 -18.52 -14.80 -21.34
N SER A 192 -19.59 -14.63 -22.13
CA SER A 192 -20.46 -15.73 -22.59
C SER A 192 -19.70 -16.87 -23.27
N ILE A 193 -18.72 -16.54 -24.13
CA ILE A 193 -17.87 -17.53 -24.81
C ILE A 193 -17.00 -18.29 -23.80
N GLY A 194 -16.38 -17.59 -22.84
CA GLY A 194 -15.56 -18.22 -21.80
C GLY A 194 -16.37 -19.18 -20.94
N TYR A 195 -17.57 -18.74 -20.55
CA TYR A 195 -18.52 -19.55 -19.80
C TYR A 195 -19.00 -20.79 -20.59
N ASP A 196 -19.26 -20.63 -21.90
CA ASP A 196 -19.64 -21.75 -22.75
C ASP A 196 -18.53 -22.80 -22.87
N LEU A 197 -17.28 -22.35 -22.99
CA LEU A 197 -16.11 -23.23 -23.02
C LEU A 197 -15.92 -23.97 -21.69
N MET A 198 -16.20 -23.32 -20.55
CA MET A 198 -16.23 -23.98 -19.23
C MET A 198 -17.26 -25.08 -19.19
N ALA A 199 -18.49 -24.80 -19.62
CA ALA A 199 -19.57 -25.77 -19.67
C ALA A 199 -19.25 -26.98 -20.56
N ILE A 200 -18.65 -26.75 -21.72
CA ILE A 200 -18.22 -27.83 -22.63
C ILE A 200 -17.11 -28.68 -21.98
N ASN A 201 -16.18 -28.08 -21.26
CA ASN A 201 -15.06 -28.79 -20.63
C ASN A 201 -15.54 -29.65 -19.44
N ASP A 202 -16.39 -29.10 -18.58
CA ASP A 202 -16.82 -29.77 -17.34
C ASP A 202 -17.87 -30.86 -17.61
N TYR A 203 -18.79 -30.63 -18.55
CA TYR A 203 -19.94 -31.53 -18.79
C TYR A 203 -19.91 -32.25 -20.14
N GLY A 204 -19.01 -31.84 -21.05
CA GLY A 204 -18.89 -32.39 -22.39
C GLY A 204 -19.83 -31.72 -23.41
N LEU A 205 -19.41 -31.73 -24.67
CA LEU A 205 -20.12 -31.11 -25.79
C LEU A 205 -21.57 -31.62 -25.96
N LEU A 206 -21.81 -32.91 -25.74
CA LEU A 206 -23.14 -33.49 -25.89
C LEU A 206 -24.13 -32.93 -24.86
N ALA A 207 -23.73 -32.85 -23.59
CA ALA A 207 -24.57 -32.29 -22.54
C ALA A 207 -24.82 -30.80 -22.78
N PHE A 208 -23.78 -30.07 -23.22
CA PHE A 208 -23.87 -28.67 -23.61
C PHE A 208 -24.89 -28.44 -24.72
N LEU A 209 -24.86 -29.21 -25.82
CA LEU A 209 -25.79 -29.03 -26.93
C LEU A 209 -27.24 -29.38 -26.56
N LEU A 210 -27.45 -30.30 -25.60
CA LEU A 210 -28.78 -30.73 -25.17
C LEU A 210 -29.44 -29.76 -24.16
N LYS A 211 -28.66 -29.09 -23.32
CA LYS A 211 -29.15 -28.30 -22.18
C LYS A 211 -28.71 -26.82 -22.19
N GLY A 212 -27.68 -26.47 -22.97
CA GLY A 212 -27.02 -25.17 -22.94
C GLY A 212 -26.13 -24.97 -21.70
N SER A 213 -25.19 -24.02 -21.77
CA SER A 213 -24.27 -23.70 -20.67
C SER A 213 -24.99 -23.23 -19.42
N TYR A 214 -25.92 -22.28 -19.56
CA TYR A 214 -26.62 -21.67 -18.43
C TYR A 214 -27.30 -22.72 -17.54
N GLN A 215 -27.94 -23.72 -18.15
CA GLN A 215 -28.68 -24.75 -17.41
C GLN A 215 -27.75 -25.73 -16.68
N LEU A 216 -26.54 -25.98 -17.22
CA LEU A 216 -25.54 -26.87 -16.62
C LEU A 216 -24.86 -26.25 -15.38
N HIS A 217 -24.89 -24.93 -15.24
CA HIS A 217 -24.23 -24.16 -14.18
C HIS A 217 -25.21 -23.32 -13.35
N ARG A 218 -26.51 -23.65 -13.37
CA ARG A 218 -27.53 -22.85 -12.68
C ARG A 218 -27.48 -23.01 -11.16
N GLU A 219 -27.10 -24.19 -10.68
CA GLU A 219 -27.07 -24.55 -9.25
C GLU A 219 -25.74 -24.17 -8.60
N GLU A 220 -24.67 -24.14 -9.39
CA GLU A 220 -23.34 -23.67 -9.03
C GLU A 220 -22.91 -22.77 -10.19
N ARG A 221 -22.86 -21.45 -10.02
CA ARG A 221 -22.19 -20.57 -10.99
C ARG A 221 -20.68 -20.66 -10.67
N PRO A 222 -19.88 -21.57 -11.28
CA PRO A 222 -18.47 -21.61 -10.98
C PRO A 222 -17.82 -20.35 -11.53
N VAL A 223 -17.18 -19.60 -10.64
CA VAL A 223 -16.23 -18.57 -11.03
C VAL A 223 -14.91 -19.26 -11.29
N ARG A 224 -14.35 -19.09 -12.50
CA ARG A 224 -13.05 -19.63 -12.88
C ARG A 224 -12.15 -18.54 -13.38
N TYR A 225 -10.84 -18.76 -13.27
CA TYR A 225 -9.84 -17.90 -13.87
C TYR A 225 -9.27 -18.55 -15.11
N VAL A 226 -9.11 -17.75 -16.16
CA VAL A 226 -8.48 -18.19 -17.42
C VAL A 226 -7.18 -17.45 -17.64
N LYS A 227 -6.19 -18.15 -18.20
CA LYS A 227 -4.93 -17.51 -18.60
C LYS A 227 -5.11 -16.83 -19.96
N SER A 228 -5.47 -15.55 -19.98
CA SER A 228 -5.57 -14.74 -21.21
C SER A 228 -4.18 -14.22 -21.63
N ARG A 229 -3.90 -14.20 -22.94
CA ARG A 229 -2.62 -13.73 -23.51
C ARG A 229 -2.82 -12.80 -24.71
N TYR A 230 -3.14 -11.53 -24.49
CA TYR A 230 -2.66 -10.41 -25.32
C TYR A 230 -3.05 -9.06 -24.69
N ILE A 231 -2.33 -8.01 -25.08
CA ILE A 231 -2.62 -6.61 -24.71
C ILE A 231 -2.78 -5.87 -26.03
N THR A 232 -3.87 -5.12 -26.24
CA THR A 232 -4.06 -4.30 -27.45
C THR A 232 -3.04 -3.18 -27.53
N ARG A 233 -2.95 -2.51 -28.69
CA ARG A 233 -2.04 -1.37 -28.86
C ARG A 233 -2.39 -0.17 -27.97
N GLU A 234 -3.64 -0.05 -27.52
CA GLU A 234 -4.07 0.99 -26.56
C GLU A 234 -3.83 0.60 -25.09
N GLY A 235 -3.22 -0.56 -24.82
CA GLY A 235 -3.01 -1.04 -23.45
C GLY A 235 -4.23 -1.76 -22.85
N ASN A 236 -5.29 -2.00 -23.63
CA ASN A 236 -6.43 -2.76 -23.18
C ASN A 236 -6.07 -4.25 -23.13
N TYR A 237 -6.49 -4.94 -22.10
CA TYR A 237 -6.41 -6.41 -22.08
C TYR A 237 -7.50 -6.95 -22.98
N GLY A 238 -7.16 -7.91 -23.82
CA GLY A 238 -8.16 -8.64 -24.57
C GLY A 238 -8.13 -10.11 -24.19
N ASP A 239 -9.32 -10.69 -24.03
CA ASP A 239 -9.44 -12.08 -23.70
C ASP A 239 -9.16 -12.94 -24.94
N THR A 240 -8.08 -13.71 -24.85
CA THR A 240 -7.96 -14.91 -25.66
C THR A 240 -8.64 -15.99 -24.84
N TRP A 241 -9.68 -16.58 -25.40
CA TRP A 241 -10.37 -17.73 -24.84
C TRP A 241 -9.89 -19.01 -25.55
N PRO A 242 -8.66 -19.50 -25.33
CA PRO A 242 -8.35 -20.84 -25.75
C PRO A 242 -9.09 -21.81 -24.83
N PHE A 243 -9.29 -23.03 -25.31
CA PHE A 243 -9.52 -24.24 -24.52
C PHE A 243 -8.38 -24.53 -23.51
N ALA A 244 -7.78 -23.51 -22.90
CA ALA A 244 -6.65 -23.59 -21.99
C ALA A 244 -7.09 -24.02 -20.59
N LYS A 245 -6.09 -24.30 -19.75
CA LYS A 245 -6.28 -24.63 -18.34
C LYS A 245 -7.07 -23.53 -17.63
N GLN A 246 -8.19 -23.94 -17.03
CA GLN A 246 -8.99 -23.15 -16.10
C GLN A 246 -8.43 -23.35 -14.69
N TYR A 247 -8.47 -22.29 -13.88
CA TYR A 247 -7.93 -22.27 -12.51
C TYR A 247 -9.05 -21.96 -11.52
N THR A 248 -9.02 -22.61 -10.36
CA THR A 248 -9.82 -22.22 -9.18
C THR A 248 -9.19 -21.00 -8.50
N ILE A 249 -9.92 -20.38 -7.57
CA ILE A 249 -9.33 -19.40 -6.65
C ILE A 249 -8.18 -20.03 -5.84
N ASP A 250 -8.36 -21.26 -5.35
CA ASP A 250 -7.33 -21.99 -4.60
C ASP A 250 -6.04 -22.20 -5.43
N ASP A 251 -6.18 -22.48 -6.73
CA ASP A 251 -5.02 -22.59 -7.62
C ASP A 251 -4.27 -21.25 -7.74
N ILE A 252 -5.00 -20.14 -7.83
CA ILE A 252 -4.43 -18.80 -7.90
C ILE A 252 -3.75 -18.44 -6.57
N GLU A 253 -4.40 -18.70 -5.44
CA GLU A 253 -3.81 -18.46 -4.12
C GLU A 253 -2.54 -19.30 -3.88
N ALA A 254 -2.55 -20.56 -4.31
CA ALA A 254 -1.37 -21.42 -4.24
C ALA A 254 -0.22 -20.88 -5.10
N LEU A 255 -0.53 -20.36 -6.29
CA LEU A 255 0.46 -19.72 -7.15
C LEU A 255 1.05 -18.46 -6.50
N LEU A 256 0.22 -17.57 -5.95
CA LEU A 256 0.69 -16.37 -5.26
C LEU A 256 1.62 -16.72 -4.09
N LYS A 257 1.25 -17.75 -3.32
CA LYS A 257 2.08 -18.26 -2.22
C LYS A 257 3.41 -18.83 -2.69
N GLU A 258 3.45 -19.50 -3.84
CA GLU A 258 4.70 -20.03 -4.44
C GLU A 258 5.72 -18.90 -4.71
N TYR A 259 5.25 -17.74 -5.17
CA TYR A 259 6.11 -16.57 -5.36
C TYR A 259 6.36 -15.75 -4.10
N GLY A 260 5.68 -16.06 -2.98
CA GLY A 260 5.77 -15.31 -1.74
C GLY A 260 4.98 -13.99 -1.75
N PHE A 261 3.96 -13.87 -2.59
CA PHE A 261 3.07 -12.70 -2.62
C PHE A 261 1.91 -12.84 -1.64
N ASN A 262 1.48 -11.72 -1.08
CA ASN A 262 0.22 -11.62 -0.34
C ASN A 262 -0.95 -11.76 -1.31
N LYS A 263 -2.00 -12.47 -0.89
CA LYS A 263 -3.24 -12.62 -1.68
C LYS A 263 -4.27 -11.52 -1.42
N GLU A 264 -4.13 -10.82 -0.31
CA GLU A 264 -5.03 -9.77 0.16
C GLU A 264 -4.23 -8.50 0.41
N VAL A 265 -4.90 -7.35 0.29
CA VAL A 265 -4.31 -6.07 0.67
C VAL A 265 -4.22 -6.02 2.20
N PRO A 266 -3.03 -5.82 2.79
CA PRO A 266 -2.89 -5.73 4.23
C PRO A 266 -3.78 -4.65 4.83
N SER A 267 -4.37 -4.94 5.99
CA SER A 267 -5.37 -4.08 6.60
C SER A 267 -4.87 -2.66 6.85
N PHE A 268 -3.68 -2.55 7.43
CA PHE A 268 -3.04 -1.29 7.74
C PHE A 268 -2.77 -0.43 6.49
N MET A 269 -2.52 -1.03 5.31
CA MET A 269 -2.37 -0.25 4.07
C MET A 269 -3.67 0.45 3.68
N LEU A 270 -4.82 -0.20 3.94
CA LEU A 270 -6.12 0.43 3.72
C LEU A 270 -6.36 1.56 4.71
N ASP A 271 -5.95 1.38 5.96
CA ASP A 271 -6.05 2.44 6.98
C ASP A 271 -5.19 3.65 6.60
N ILE A 272 -3.97 3.43 6.11
CA ILE A 272 -3.10 4.50 5.63
C ILE A 272 -3.73 5.20 4.41
N HIS A 273 -4.17 4.44 3.40
CA HIS A 273 -4.81 4.98 2.20
C HIS A 273 -6.07 5.80 2.53
N ASN A 274 -6.90 5.27 3.42
CA ASN A 274 -8.13 5.93 3.88
C ASN A 274 -7.88 7.05 4.90
N GLN A 275 -6.61 7.38 5.20
CA GLN A 275 -6.21 8.37 6.20
C GLN A 275 -6.78 8.08 7.59
N ASN A 276 -6.89 6.82 7.99
CA ASN A 276 -7.34 6.38 9.31
C ASN A 276 -6.20 5.98 10.25
N ASP A 277 -4.96 5.90 9.75
CA ASP A 277 -3.80 5.56 10.56
C ASP A 277 -3.45 6.68 11.58
N SER A 278 -3.56 6.36 12.87
CA SER A 278 -3.33 7.33 13.96
C SER A 278 -1.86 7.70 14.11
N THR A 279 -0.94 6.77 13.88
CA THR A 279 0.49 7.02 14.05
C THR A 279 0.97 8.01 12.99
N ILE A 280 0.60 7.80 11.72
CA ILE A 280 0.97 8.71 10.63
C ILE A 280 0.34 10.10 10.86
N LYS A 281 -0.92 10.17 11.27
CA LYS A 281 -1.58 11.44 11.58
C LYS A 281 -0.86 12.21 12.69
N MET A 282 -0.49 11.52 13.76
CA MET A 282 0.28 12.10 14.86
C MET A 282 1.63 12.62 14.35
N ILE A 283 2.40 11.81 13.61
CA ILE A 283 3.71 12.22 13.07
C ILE A 283 3.56 13.42 12.13
N ALA A 284 2.56 13.46 11.26
CA ALA A 284 2.30 14.61 10.40
C ALA A 284 2.02 15.89 11.22
N GLY A 285 1.19 15.80 12.27
CA GLY A 285 0.91 16.93 13.16
C GLY A 285 2.15 17.41 13.93
N LEU A 286 3.01 16.48 14.35
CA LEU A 286 4.27 16.78 15.01
C LEU A 286 5.26 17.51 14.08
N VAL A 287 5.33 17.09 12.81
CA VAL A 287 6.16 17.75 11.79
C VAL A 287 5.65 19.17 11.51
N ASP A 288 4.33 19.37 11.45
CA ASP A 288 3.73 20.69 11.30
C ASP A 288 4.03 21.61 12.49
N GLU A 289 4.00 21.10 13.72
CA GLU A 289 4.40 21.83 14.93
C GLU A 289 5.88 22.23 14.87
N MET A 290 6.75 21.28 14.51
CA MET A 290 8.20 21.51 14.38
C MET A 290 8.49 22.62 13.34
N ASN A 291 7.85 22.57 12.18
CA ASN A 291 8.01 23.57 11.12
C ASN A 291 7.54 24.98 11.55
N ARG A 292 6.48 25.07 12.35
CA ARG A 292 6.03 26.35 12.93
C ARG A 292 7.04 26.94 13.90
N VAL A 293 7.66 26.08 14.71
CA VAL A 293 8.65 26.46 15.71
C VAL A 293 9.95 26.94 15.05
N ASP A 294 10.40 26.26 13.99
CA ASP A 294 11.59 26.62 13.21
C ASP A 294 11.43 27.97 12.50
N GLY A 295 10.27 28.23 11.88
CA GLY A 295 9.98 29.54 11.27
C GLY A 295 9.99 30.72 12.25
N LEU A 296 9.85 30.44 13.55
CA LEU A 296 9.99 31.44 14.62
C LEU A 296 11.45 31.61 15.11
N LEU A 297 12.39 30.73 14.75
CA LEU A 297 13.82 30.75 15.13
C LEU A 297 14.70 31.51 14.13
N ASP A 298 14.28 31.68 12.87
CA ASP A 298 14.99 32.41 11.80
C ASP A 298 15.11 33.94 12.01
N LYS A 299 15.20 34.40 13.26
CA LYS A 299 15.45 35.80 13.62
C LYS A 299 16.90 35.98 14.12
N PRO A 300 17.53 37.14 13.85
CA PRO A 300 18.92 37.23 13.41
C PRO A 300 20.00 36.93 14.44
N GLU A 301 21.16 36.56 13.86
CA GLU A 301 22.50 36.26 14.39
C GLU A 301 22.84 36.90 15.75
N ASN A 302 22.72 36.09 16.82
CA ASN A 302 23.51 36.09 18.06
C ASN A 302 22.95 35.15 19.15
N SER A 303 21.90 34.36 18.85
CA SER A 303 21.39 33.34 19.77
C SER A 303 22.19 32.04 19.67
N ASN A 304 23.18 31.88 20.55
CA ASN A 304 23.61 30.57 21.01
C ASN A 304 22.41 29.84 21.63
N MET A 305 21.77 28.91 20.91
CA MET A 305 20.78 27.98 21.47
C MET A 305 20.92 26.58 20.85
N ARG A 306 22.00 25.86 21.20
CA ARG A 306 22.00 24.39 21.20
C ARG A 306 21.35 23.91 22.50
N LEU A 307 20.01 23.97 22.53
CA LEU A 307 19.02 23.25 23.34
C LEU A 307 17.71 24.02 23.17
N THR A 308 17.03 23.79 22.05
CA THR A 308 15.80 24.50 21.73
C THR A 308 14.59 23.72 22.25
N LEU A 309 14.34 23.85 23.56
CA LEU A 309 13.03 23.60 24.15
C LEU A 309 12.10 24.75 23.72
N LYS A 310 11.38 24.56 22.61
CA LYS A 310 10.45 25.56 22.08
C LYS A 310 9.12 24.88 21.74
N ILE A 311 8.10 25.22 22.51
CA ILE A 311 6.71 24.77 22.34
C ILE A 311 5.87 26.00 22.03
N SER A 312 4.99 25.96 21.02
CA SER A 312 3.99 27.03 20.78
C SER A 312 2.64 26.51 20.24
N GLU A 313 1.62 26.79 21.05
CA GLU A 313 0.14 26.77 20.87
C GLU A 313 -0.57 25.45 20.55
#